data_AF-A0AAD9ZLH5-F1
#
_entry.id   AF-A0AAD9ZLH5-F1
#
_cell.length_a   1.000
_cell.length_b   1.000
_cell.length_c   1.000
_cell.angle_alpha   90.00
_cell.angle_beta   90.00
_cell.angle_gamma   90.00
#
_symmetry.space_group_name_H-M   'P 1'
#
loop_
_entity.id
_entity.type
_entity.pdbx_description
1 polymer ?
#
loop_
_entity_poly.entity_id
_entity_poly.type
_entity_poly.pdbx_seq_one_letter_code
_entity_poly.pdbx_strand_id
1 'polypeptide(L)'
;MGPSYACMITCLAKLDDIEGAEKIFEEWESQCSTVCDNRVLICLLIAYCKEGLFEKAESAVNKALEGGKPYASLWNVLAMGYKRDNQMAKAAEMLKRALSVGKQEWSPNSVTLDACLDYLEGQGDVGGTEDTIRLLKKFGPLTRDIYHRWLATGASVS
;
A
#
# COMPACT_ATOMS: atom_id res chain seq x y z
N MET A 1 -5.03 0.97 -23.79
CA MET A 1 -3.63 1.47 -23.78
C MET A 1 -2.90 1.18 -22.48
N GLY A 2 -3.50 1.29 -21.28
CA GLY A 2 -2.82 1.01 -19.99
C GLY A 2 -2.13 -0.36 -19.82
N PRO A 3 -2.70 -1.50 -20.28
CA PRO A 3 -2.09 -2.82 -20.09
C PRO A 3 -0.72 -2.99 -20.76
N SER A 4 -0.49 -2.35 -21.90
CA SER A 4 0.80 -2.42 -22.62
C SER A 4 1.91 -1.68 -21.86
N TYR A 5 1.62 -0.48 -21.35
CA TYR A 5 2.56 0.30 -20.54
C TYR A 5 2.91 -0.40 -19.21
N ALA A 6 1.91 -0.93 -18.52
CA ALA A 6 2.13 -1.71 -17.30
C ALA A 6 3.05 -2.92 -17.55
N CYS A 7 2.88 -3.61 -18.68
CA CYS A 7 3.74 -4.72 -19.08
C CYS A 7 5.18 -4.24 -19.34
N MET A 8 5.36 -3.18 -20.14
CA MET A 8 6.69 -2.62 -20.44
C MET A 8 7.44 -2.20 -19.18
N ILE A 9 6.80 -1.44 -18.28
CA ILE A 9 7.38 -1.06 -16.98
C ILE A 9 7.76 -2.29 -16.17
N THR A 10 6.88 -3.29 -16.09
CA THR A 10 7.14 -4.52 -15.34
C THR A 10 8.31 -5.31 -15.93
N CYS A 11 8.46 -5.33 -17.25
CA CYS A 11 9.58 -6.00 -17.93
C CYS A 11 10.90 -5.27 -17.68
N LEU A 12 10.92 -3.93 -17.82
CA LEU A 12 12.11 -3.12 -17.58
C LEU A 12 12.56 -3.21 -16.12
N ALA A 13 11.63 -3.15 -15.18
CA ALA A 13 11.92 -3.34 -13.75
C ALA A 13 12.45 -4.75 -13.42
N LYS A 14 12.14 -5.77 -14.22
CA LYS A 14 12.72 -7.13 -14.05
C LYS A 14 14.13 -7.25 -14.64
N LEU A 15 14.52 -6.29 -15.48
CA LEU A 15 15.86 -6.18 -16.07
C LEU A 15 16.71 -5.13 -15.33
N ASP A 16 16.26 -4.70 -14.14
CA ASP A 16 16.85 -3.64 -13.32
C ASP A 16 17.00 -2.28 -14.04
N ASP A 17 16.26 -2.09 -15.15
CA ASP A 17 16.24 -0.85 -15.93
C ASP A 17 15.15 0.09 -15.42
N ILE A 18 15.38 0.66 -14.24
CA ILE A 18 14.47 1.62 -13.62
C ILE A 18 14.35 2.91 -14.45
N GLU A 19 15.45 3.38 -15.04
CA GLU A 19 15.42 4.57 -15.90
C GLU A 19 14.55 4.35 -17.14
N GLY A 20 14.63 3.17 -17.76
CA GLY A 20 13.74 2.78 -18.85
C GLY A 20 12.29 2.74 -18.39
N ALA A 21 12.01 2.15 -17.22
CA ALA A 21 10.66 2.11 -16.65
C ALA A 21 10.10 3.52 -16.40
N GLU A 22 10.93 4.45 -15.91
CA GLU A 22 10.58 5.86 -15.71
C GLU A 22 10.24 6.54 -17.04
N LYS A 23 11.06 6.35 -18.09
CA LYS A 23 10.77 6.91 -19.44
C LYS A 23 9.44 6.42 -20.00
N ILE A 24 9.14 5.13 -19.86
CA ILE A 24 7.86 4.56 -20.30
C ILE A 24 6.70 5.13 -19.48
N PHE A 25 6.91 5.39 -18.20
CA PHE A 25 5.92 6.03 -17.34
C PHE A 25 5.67 7.49 -17.74
N GLU A 26 6.72 8.27 -18.02
CA GLU A 26 6.62 9.65 -18.50
C GLU A 26 5.90 9.74 -19.84
N GLU A 27 6.21 8.84 -20.78
CA GLU A 27 5.49 8.73 -22.05
C GLU A 27 4.00 8.48 -21.80
N TRP A 28 3.66 7.52 -20.94
CA TRP A 28 2.28 7.23 -20.59
C TRP A 28 1.57 8.43 -19.92
N GLU A 29 2.24 9.11 -18.99
CA GLU A 29 1.71 10.27 -18.28
C GLU A 29 1.42 11.42 -19.25
N SER A 30 2.30 11.67 -20.22
CA SER A 30 2.13 12.71 -21.23
C SER A 30 0.91 12.48 -22.16
N GLN A 31 0.51 11.23 -22.33
CA GLN A 31 -0.63 10.83 -23.17
C GLN A 31 -1.95 10.78 -22.38
N CYS A 32 -1.92 10.88 -21.04
CA CYS A 32 -3.10 10.72 -20.20
C CYS A 32 -3.76 12.07 -19.90
N SER A 33 -4.95 12.32 -20.47
CA SER A 33 -5.60 13.64 -20.40
C SER A 33 -6.65 13.80 -19.29
N THR A 34 -7.19 12.73 -18.69
CA THR A 34 -8.32 12.86 -17.73
C THR A 34 -8.54 11.69 -16.75
N VAL A 35 -8.19 10.45 -17.10
CA VAL A 35 -8.41 9.27 -16.24
C VAL A 35 -7.17 8.37 -16.26
N CYS A 36 -6.28 8.59 -15.29
CA CYS A 36 -5.09 7.78 -15.08
C CYS A 36 -5.48 6.34 -14.69
N ASP A 37 -5.09 5.37 -15.51
CA ASP A 37 -5.07 3.96 -15.14
C ASP A 37 -4.01 3.74 -14.07
N ASN A 38 -4.42 3.72 -12.80
CA ASN A 38 -3.53 3.56 -11.65
C ASN A 38 -2.68 2.29 -11.71
N ARG A 39 -3.03 1.31 -12.55
CA ARG A 39 -2.22 0.09 -12.75
C ARG A 39 -0.81 0.41 -13.24
N VAL A 40 -0.66 1.41 -14.11
CA VAL A 40 0.65 1.81 -14.63
C VAL A 40 1.52 2.40 -13.52
N LEU A 41 0.94 3.29 -12.69
CA LEU A 41 1.60 3.81 -11.50
C LEU A 41 1.92 2.70 -10.47
N ILE A 42 1.00 1.78 -10.22
CA ILE A 42 1.23 0.64 -9.31
C ILE A 42 2.44 -0.20 -9.77
N CYS A 43 2.59 -0.46 -11.08
CA CYS A 43 3.77 -1.16 -11.60
C CYS A 43 5.06 -0.40 -11.30
N LEU A 44 5.08 0.92 -11.47
CA LEU A 44 6.23 1.75 -11.14
C LEU A 44 6.52 1.75 -9.63
N LEU A 45 5.50 1.86 -8.78
CA LEU A 45 5.66 1.80 -7.32
C LEU A 45 6.22 0.45 -6.87
N ILE A 46 5.77 -0.66 -7.46
CA ILE A 46 6.31 -1.99 -7.19
C ILE A 46 7.78 -2.06 -7.59
N ALA A 47 8.16 -1.47 -8.73
CA ALA A 47 9.56 -1.41 -9.17
C ALA A 47 10.42 -0.63 -8.17
N TYR A 48 10.00 0.59 -7.79
CA TYR A 48 10.73 1.38 -6.79
C TYR A 48 10.85 0.66 -5.45
N CYS A 49 9.77 0.07 -4.94
CA CYS A 49 9.80 -0.67 -3.68
C CYS A 49 10.71 -1.91 -3.76
N LYS A 50 10.87 -2.53 -4.94
CA LYS A 50 11.76 -3.67 -5.16
C LYS A 50 13.23 -3.29 -5.08
N GLU A 51 13.57 -2.11 -5.57
CA GLU A 51 14.93 -1.55 -5.57
C GLU A 51 15.25 -0.72 -4.32
N GLY A 52 14.34 -0.66 -3.34
CA GLY A 52 14.54 0.15 -2.13
C GLY A 52 14.45 1.66 -2.35
N LEU A 53 13.94 2.09 -3.51
CA LEU A 53 13.78 3.50 -3.91
C LEU A 53 12.51 4.10 -3.28
N PHE A 54 12.37 4.00 -1.96
CA PHE A 54 11.16 4.39 -1.23
C PHE A 54 10.81 5.88 -1.34
N GLU A 55 11.82 6.74 -1.39
CA GLU A 55 11.63 8.20 -1.55
C GLU A 55 10.97 8.53 -2.89
N LYS A 56 11.40 7.86 -3.98
CA LYS A 56 10.76 7.97 -5.30
C LYS A 56 9.33 7.43 -5.26
N ALA A 57 9.11 6.30 -4.57
CA ALA A 57 7.78 5.70 -4.44
C ALA A 57 6.81 6.62 -3.70
N GLU A 58 7.22 7.21 -2.58
CA GLU A 58 6.39 8.16 -1.83
C GLU A 58 6.12 9.44 -2.61
N SER A 59 7.13 9.98 -3.31
CA SER A 59 6.95 11.13 -4.20
C SER A 59 5.92 10.87 -5.29
N ALA A 60 5.97 9.70 -5.93
CA ALA A 60 5.01 9.31 -6.95
C ALA A 60 3.58 9.14 -6.39
N VAL A 61 3.43 8.61 -5.17
CA VAL A 61 2.12 8.57 -4.49
C VAL A 61 1.62 9.97 -4.20
N ASN A 62 2.45 10.87 -3.66
CA ASN A 62 2.04 12.23 -3.34
C ASN A 62 1.59 13.01 -4.59
N LYS A 63 2.35 12.92 -5.69
CA LYS A 63 1.97 13.52 -6.98
C LYS A 63 0.61 12.99 -7.48
N ALA A 64 0.36 11.69 -7.32
CA ALA A 64 -0.92 11.11 -7.70
C ALA A 64 -2.09 11.60 -6.84
N LEU A 65 -1.85 11.96 -5.57
CA LEU A 65 -2.86 12.48 -4.66
C LEU A 65 -3.22 13.94 -4.93
N GLU A 66 -2.28 14.75 -5.41
CA GLU A 66 -2.56 16.12 -5.90
C GLU A 66 -3.59 16.11 -7.03
N GLY A 67 -3.64 15.03 -7.82
CA GLY A 67 -4.67 14.77 -8.84
C GLY A 67 -6.08 14.45 -8.29
N GLY A 68 -6.28 14.46 -6.97
CA GLY A 68 -7.61 14.48 -6.34
C GLY A 68 -8.26 13.12 -6.09
N LYS A 69 -7.54 11.99 -6.17
CA LYS A 69 -8.09 10.67 -5.85
C LYS A 69 -7.18 9.88 -4.91
N PRO A 70 -7.57 9.68 -3.64
CA PRO A 70 -6.83 8.82 -2.73
C PRO A 70 -7.09 7.35 -3.06
N TYR A 71 -6.08 6.68 -3.57
CA TYR A 71 -6.16 5.27 -3.94
C TYR A 71 -5.54 4.40 -2.85
N ALA A 72 -6.36 3.67 -2.10
CA ALA A 72 -5.91 2.74 -1.06
C ALA A 72 -4.85 1.75 -1.56
N SER A 73 -4.95 1.31 -2.82
CA SER A 73 -3.98 0.42 -3.45
C SER A 73 -2.56 0.99 -3.52
N LEU A 74 -2.37 2.31 -3.67
CA LEU A 74 -1.03 2.90 -3.74
C LEU A 74 -0.34 2.84 -2.37
N TRP A 75 -1.06 3.22 -1.31
CA TRP A 75 -0.57 3.10 0.07
C TRP A 75 -0.31 1.64 0.46
N ASN A 76 -1.16 0.71 0.02
CA ASN A 76 -0.97 -0.71 0.29
C ASN A 76 0.26 -1.29 -0.43
N VAL A 77 0.61 -0.80 -1.63
CA VAL A 77 1.87 -1.16 -2.29
C VAL A 77 3.07 -0.66 -1.49
N LEU A 78 3.04 0.58 -0.98
CA LEU A 78 4.09 1.09 -0.08
C LEU A 78 4.19 0.26 1.21
N ALA A 79 3.06 -0.12 1.81
CA ALA A 79 3.03 -0.99 2.99
C ALA A 79 3.70 -2.34 2.71
N MET A 80 3.36 -2.97 1.58
CA MET A 80 4.00 -4.22 1.13
C MET A 80 5.50 -4.06 0.90
N GLY A 81 5.91 -2.95 0.28
CA GLY A 81 7.30 -2.60 0.04
C GLY A 81 8.10 -2.46 1.33
N TYR A 82 7.63 -1.61 2.24
CA TYR A 82 8.27 -1.39 3.54
C TYR A 82 8.33 -2.65 4.41
N LYS A 83 7.27 -3.47 4.37
CA LYS A 83 7.27 -4.79 5.03
C LYS A 83 8.39 -5.68 4.49
N ARG A 84 8.55 -5.74 3.17
CA ARG A 84 9.60 -6.55 2.51
C ARG A 84 11.01 -6.07 2.88
N ASP A 85 11.16 -4.76 3.08
CA ASP A 85 12.40 -4.13 3.52
C ASP A 85 12.58 -4.10 5.05
N ASN A 86 11.71 -4.81 5.80
CA ASN A 86 11.73 -4.90 7.25
C ASN A 86 11.55 -3.55 8.00
N GLN A 87 11.06 -2.51 7.32
CA GLN A 87 10.70 -1.21 7.92
C GLN A 87 9.25 -1.25 8.46
N MET A 88 9.01 -2.09 9.46
CA MET A 88 7.65 -2.41 9.93
C MET A 88 6.85 -1.22 10.48
N ALA A 89 7.50 -0.25 11.11
CA ALA A 89 6.85 0.99 11.57
C ALA A 89 6.20 1.75 10.40
N LYS A 90 6.96 1.93 9.31
CA LYS A 90 6.44 2.58 8.08
C LYS A 90 5.41 1.69 7.38
N ALA A 91 5.61 0.37 7.37
CA ALA A 91 4.62 -0.55 6.80
C ALA A 91 3.24 -0.42 7.49
N ALA A 92 3.24 -0.38 8.83
CA ALA A 92 2.01 -0.18 9.62
C ALA A 92 1.38 1.19 9.37
N GLU A 93 2.20 2.24 9.27
CA GLU A 93 1.72 3.59 8.93
C GLU A 93 1.04 3.64 7.55
N MET A 94 1.69 3.09 6.52
CA MET A 94 1.16 3.07 5.16
C MET A 94 -0.11 2.21 5.06
N LEU A 95 -0.17 1.09 5.78
CA LEU A 95 -1.37 0.26 5.89
C LEU A 95 -2.52 1.04 6.53
N LYS A 96 -2.28 1.77 7.63
CA LYS A 96 -3.29 2.61 8.28
C LYS A 96 -3.82 3.70 7.33
N ARG A 97 -2.93 4.32 6.53
CA ARG A 97 -3.33 5.27 5.47
C ARG A 97 -4.21 4.60 4.42
N ALA A 98 -3.83 3.41 3.94
CA ALA A 98 -4.61 2.64 2.97
C ALA A 98 -6.03 2.33 3.48
N LEU A 99 -6.13 1.81 4.71
CA LEU A 99 -7.40 1.50 5.37
C LEU A 99 -8.27 2.74 5.64
N SER A 100 -7.65 3.90 5.87
CA SER A 100 -8.38 5.15 6.13
C SER A 100 -9.10 5.70 4.89
N VAL A 101 -8.55 5.47 3.70
CA VAL A 101 -9.10 5.98 2.43
C VAL A 101 -9.82 4.91 1.59
N GLY A 102 -9.67 3.64 1.94
CA GLY A 102 -10.31 2.53 1.23
C GLY A 102 -11.85 2.56 1.34
N LYS A 103 -12.50 1.98 0.32
CA LYS A 103 -13.96 1.80 0.23
C LYS A 103 -14.32 0.32 0.29
N GLN A 104 -15.60 0.00 0.48
CA GLN A 104 -16.07 -1.36 0.78
C GLN A 104 -15.66 -2.44 -0.24
N GLU A 105 -15.43 -2.11 -1.52
CA GLU A 105 -14.99 -3.10 -2.51
C GLU A 105 -13.47 -3.40 -2.48
N TRP A 106 -12.70 -2.64 -1.71
CA TRP A 106 -11.25 -2.79 -1.60
C TRP A 106 -10.87 -3.62 -0.37
N SER A 107 -9.80 -4.42 -0.48
CA SER A 107 -9.23 -5.16 0.65
C SER A 107 -7.72 -4.99 0.71
N PRO A 108 -7.14 -4.87 1.91
CA PRO A 108 -5.68 -4.82 2.08
C PRO A 108 -5.06 -6.19 1.75
N ASN A 109 -3.75 -6.19 1.48
CA ASN A 109 -3.01 -7.45 1.38
C ASN A 109 -2.98 -8.15 2.75
N SER A 110 -3.57 -9.35 2.86
CA SER A 110 -3.70 -10.08 4.14
C SER A 110 -2.37 -10.32 4.83
N VAL A 111 -1.35 -10.76 4.10
CA VAL A 111 0.00 -11.03 4.65
C VAL A 111 0.63 -9.76 5.22
N THR A 112 0.36 -8.61 4.62
CA THR A 112 0.87 -7.32 5.10
C THR A 112 0.07 -6.83 6.30
N LEU A 113 -1.26 -7.03 6.29
CA LEU A 113 -2.12 -6.74 7.43
C LEU A 113 -1.69 -7.54 8.67
N ASP A 114 -1.55 -8.85 8.55
CA ASP A 114 -1.18 -9.72 9.68
C ASP A 114 0.18 -9.33 10.24
N ALA A 115 1.18 -9.12 9.38
CA ALA A 115 2.51 -8.69 9.82
C ALA A 115 2.49 -7.34 10.55
N CYS A 116 1.68 -6.38 10.09
CA CYS A 116 1.54 -5.08 10.77
C CYS A 116 0.84 -5.22 12.13
N LEU A 117 -0.19 -6.08 12.24
CA LEU A 117 -0.85 -6.36 13.52
C LEU A 117 0.11 -7.04 14.51
N ASP A 118 0.85 -8.05 14.05
CA ASP A 118 1.87 -8.74 14.85
C ASP A 118 2.94 -7.76 15.34
N TYR A 119 3.37 -6.84 14.47
CA TYR A 119 4.31 -5.78 14.83
C TYR A 119 3.76 -4.88 15.95
N LEU A 120 2.53 -4.37 15.80
CA LEU A 120 1.91 -3.48 16.78
C LEU A 120 1.71 -4.18 18.14
N GLU A 121 1.23 -5.43 18.11
CA GLU A 121 1.08 -6.28 19.30
C GLU A 121 2.44 -6.53 19.98
N GLY A 122 3.48 -6.82 19.21
CA GLY A 122 4.85 -7.00 19.71
C GLY A 122 5.45 -5.74 20.34
N GLN A 123 5.00 -4.55 19.93
CA GLN A 123 5.36 -3.28 20.58
C GLN A 123 4.49 -2.95 21.81
N GLY A 124 3.43 -3.73 22.07
CA GLY A 124 2.43 -3.39 23.07
C GLY A 124 1.56 -2.18 22.68
N ASP A 125 1.52 -1.81 21.40
CA ASP A 125 0.70 -0.71 20.89
C ASP A 125 -0.77 -1.13 20.74
N VAL A 126 -1.45 -1.26 21.89
CA VAL A 126 -2.86 -1.65 21.97
C VAL A 126 -3.75 -0.69 21.18
N GLY A 127 -3.47 0.62 21.26
CA GLY A 127 -4.24 1.65 20.56
C GLY A 127 -4.09 1.57 19.05
N GLY A 128 -2.87 1.37 18.56
CA GLY A 128 -2.59 1.17 17.14
C GLY A 128 -3.26 -0.08 16.57
N THR A 129 -3.22 -1.19 17.31
CA THR A 129 -3.90 -2.45 16.94
C THR A 129 -5.41 -2.26 16.89
N GLU A 130 -6.01 -1.67 17.92
CA GLU A 130 -7.45 -1.39 17.97
C GLU A 130 -7.88 -0.46 16.82
N ASP A 131 -7.17 0.65 16.60
CA ASP A 131 -7.45 1.56 15.50
C ASP A 131 -7.43 0.86 14.14
N THR A 132 -6.44 0.02 13.90
CA THR A 132 -6.26 -0.72 12.64
C THR A 132 -7.42 -1.68 12.40
N ILE A 133 -7.79 -2.48 13.41
CA ILE A 133 -8.91 -3.41 13.30
C ILE A 133 -10.24 -2.65 13.15
N ARG A 134 -10.40 -1.49 13.80
CA ARG A 134 -11.60 -0.65 13.68
C ARG A 134 -11.77 -0.13 12.26
N LEU A 135 -10.67 0.27 11.62
CA LEU A 135 -10.70 0.64 10.20
C LEU A 135 -11.02 -0.57 9.32
N LEU A 136 -10.47 -1.75 9.63
CA LEU A 136 -10.72 -2.98 8.86
C LEU A 136 -12.20 -3.40 8.85
N LYS A 137 -12.93 -3.19 9.97
CA LYS A 137 -14.38 -3.46 10.06
C LYS A 137 -15.21 -2.76 8.98
N LYS A 138 -14.72 -1.67 8.40
CA LYS A 138 -15.41 -0.93 7.33
C LYS A 138 -15.50 -1.73 6.02
N PHE A 139 -14.62 -2.70 5.83
CA PHE A 139 -14.49 -3.47 4.58
C PHE A 139 -15.23 -4.81 4.62
N GLY A 140 -15.82 -5.19 5.75
CA GLY A 140 -16.60 -6.40 5.91
C GLY A 140 -16.45 -7.07 7.28
N PRO A 141 -17.02 -8.27 7.45
CA PRO A 141 -16.87 -9.06 8.66
C PRO A 141 -15.39 -9.38 8.92
N LEU A 142 -14.98 -9.32 10.19
CA LEU A 142 -13.62 -9.71 10.55
C LEU A 142 -13.48 -11.23 10.49
N THR A 143 -12.27 -11.70 10.24
CA THR A 143 -11.95 -13.12 10.42
C THR A 143 -11.96 -13.46 11.91
N ARG A 144 -12.14 -14.74 12.23
CA ARG A 144 -12.12 -15.23 13.62
C ARG A 144 -10.86 -14.79 14.36
N ASP A 145 -9.71 -14.87 13.69
CA ASP A 145 -8.42 -14.55 14.30
C ASP A 145 -8.31 -13.06 14.63
N ILE A 146 -8.82 -12.18 13.74
CA ILE A 146 -8.85 -10.73 14.01
C ILE A 146 -9.87 -10.38 15.11
N TYR A 147 -10.99 -11.11 15.21
CA TYR A 147 -11.90 -10.97 16.36
C TYR A 147 -11.22 -11.34 17.69
N HIS A 148 -10.41 -12.40 17.73
CA HIS A 148 -9.67 -12.76 18.93
C HIS A 148 -8.65 -11.68 19.33
N ARG A 149 -7.92 -11.12 18.36
CA ARG A 149 -7.01 -9.98 18.59
C ARG A 149 -7.75 -8.77 19.17
N TRP A 150 -8.92 -8.43 18.61
CA TRP A 150 -9.76 -7.33 19.11
C TRP A 150 -10.23 -7.52 20.55
N LEU A 151 -10.58 -8.74 20.96
CA LEU A 151 -11.00 -9.00 22.34
C LEU A 151 -9.82 -8.88 23.32
N ALA A 152 -8.62 -9.29 22.89
CA ALA A 152 -7.41 -9.17 23.69
C ALA A 152 -7.00 -7.71 23.93
N THR A 153 -7.19 -6.81 22.95
CA THR A 153 -6.93 -5.38 23.15
C THR A 153 -7.89 -4.76 24.17
N GLY A 154 -9.18 -5.13 24.15
CA GLY A 154 -10.17 -4.64 25.10
C GLY A 154 -9.97 -5.09 26.55
N ALA A 155 -9.39 -6.28 26.76
CA ALA A 155 -9.05 -6.80 28.09
C ALA A 155 -7.80 -6.14 28.72
N SER A 156 -7.01 -5.40 27.94
CA SER A 156 -5.78 -4.73 28.40
C SER A 156 -6.02 -3.29 28.92
N VAL A 157 -7.25 -2.78 28.80
CA VAL A 157 -7.64 -1.39 29.14
C VAL A 157 -8.59 -1.35 30.37
N SER A 158 -8.84 -2.50 31.01
CA SER A 158 -9.67 -2.68 32.21
C SER A 158 -8.87 -3.18 33.39
#